data_AF-A0A418YF98-F1
#
_entry.id   AF-A0A418YF98-F1
#
_cell.length_a   1.000
_cell.length_b   1.000
_cell.length_c   1.000
_cell.angle_alpha   90.00
_cell.angle_beta   90.00
_cell.angle_gamma   90.00
#
_symmetry.space_group_name_H-M   'P 1'
#
loop_
_entity.id
_entity.type
_entity.pdbx_description
1 polymer ?
#
loop_
_entity_poly.entity_id
_entity_poly.type
_entity_poly.pdbx_seq_one_letter_code
_entity_poly.pdbx_strand_id
1 'polypeptide(L)'
;MLNRIFFNYGWLATILFSTSIFAASPIKYVEKVDAESESADSEYPDAPSLCLHESQENTVLDSAYDYINTKMCEPALWFDDFFVDDRVTDDARAGTSVRWKNDFIYVEGKGFEFETRLNARVRIPKATRKLKLTFENEADDRIRDLFPDSTDDTKSTLGLRYDWIVKSRSSFNIKVTLHPGAQARYRYTYPFTDSTYGRFTQKIYQKEKDTGSTTSLDLDHTLTDNFVLRWTNFAKFESSFDGAELGTGLTLYQYLNDKQALVYEASLYGRTQPYRYLASQRLAVKFRHNIWRKWFFYEVIPEVNWKEEEYEKREDETRLTLRLEVLFNNF
;
A
#
# COMPACT_ATOMS: atom_id res chain seq x y z
N MET A 1 23.69 53.27 22.37
CA MET A 1 22.85 52.23 23.03
C MET A 1 22.91 51.00 22.14
N LEU A 2 23.78 50.01 22.39
CA LEU A 2 23.58 48.89 23.33
C LEU A 2 22.14 48.34 23.23
N ASN A 3 21.87 47.06 22.94
CA ASN A 3 22.53 45.88 23.48
C ASN A 3 22.28 44.61 22.64
N ARG A 4 23.24 43.68 22.68
CA ARG A 4 23.20 42.28 22.21
C ARG A 4 22.19 41.44 23.00
N ILE A 5 21.60 40.41 22.39
CA ILE A 5 21.41 39.08 23.01
C ILE A 5 21.62 37.98 21.95
N PHE A 6 22.57 37.10 22.23
CA PHE A 6 22.85 35.80 21.60
C PHE A 6 21.79 34.77 22.04
N PHE A 7 21.45 33.79 21.21
CA PHE A 7 21.51 32.38 21.63
C PHE A 7 21.61 31.43 20.43
N ASN A 8 22.59 30.52 20.53
CA ASN A 8 22.89 29.38 19.66
C ASN A 8 21.70 28.41 19.58
N TYR A 9 21.55 27.71 18.45
CA TYR A 9 21.52 26.24 18.40
C TYR A 9 21.84 25.77 16.97
N GLY A 10 23.00 25.14 16.83
CA GLY A 10 23.34 24.33 15.67
C GLY A 10 22.95 22.88 15.94
N TRP A 11 22.35 22.23 14.95
CA TRP A 11 22.30 20.77 14.84
C TRP A 11 22.48 20.40 13.36
N LEU A 12 23.71 20.04 13.02
CA LEU A 12 24.08 19.30 11.81
C LEU A 12 23.90 17.81 12.14
N ALA A 13 22.84 17.19 11.63
CA ALA A 13 22.67 15.74 11.67
C ALA A 13 23.32 15.13 10.42
N THR A 14 24.61 14.82 10.54
CA THR A 14 25.37 14.05 9.56
C THR A 14 25.07 12.57 9.81
N ILE A 15 24.29 11.92 8.94
CA ILE A 15 24.09 10.47 8.98
C ILE A 15 25.19 9.84 8.12
N LEU A 16 26.23 9.33 8.79
CA LEU A 16 27.23 8.44 8.22
C LEU A 16 26.69 7.01 8.26
N PHE A 17 26.45 6.41 7.09
CA PHE A 17 26.23 4.97 6.95
C PHE A 17 27.58 4.25 7.03
N SER A 18 27.87 3.59 8.15
CA SER A 18 28.99 2.65 8.26
C SER A 18 28.54 1.27 7.76
N THR A 19 28.98 0.89 6.57
CA THR A 19 28.86 -0.47 6.05
C THR A 19 29.84 -1.38 6.80
N SER A 20 29.32 -2.16 7.75
CA SER A 20 30.07 -3.25 8.37
C SER A 20 29.76 -4.54 7.62
N ILE A 21 30.78 -5.03 6.91
CA ILE A 21 30.79 -6.31 6.20
C ILE A 21 30.75 -7.43 7.26
N PHE A 22 29.65 -8.19 7.29
CA PHE A 22 29.61 -9.47 7.99
C PHE A 22 29.90 -10.59 6.98
N ALA A 23 31.06 -11.23 7.15
CA ALA A 23 31.45 -12.42 6.40
C ALA A 23 30.66 -13.63 6.93
N ALA A 24 29.87 -14.27 6.08
CA ALA A 24 29.24 -15.56 6.36
C ALA A 24 30.06 -16.69 5.69
N SER A 25 30.49 -17.65 6.50
CA SER A 25 31.17 -18.89 6.10
C SER A 25 30.24 -19.86 5.35
N PRO A 26 30.76 -20.73 4.45
CA PRO A 26 29.92 -21.66 3.70
C PRO A 26 29.52 -22.88 4.52
N ILE A 27 28.22 -23.19 4.56
CA ILE A 27 27.69 -24.45 5.12
C ILE A 27 27.55 -25.46 3.97
N LYS A 28 28.01 -26.68 4.25
CA LYS A 28 28.10 -27.84 3.35
C LYS A 28 26.75 -28.27 2.77
N TYR A 29 26.76 -28.51 1.46
CA TYR A 29 25.76 -29.24 0.69
C TYR A 29 25.62 -30.69 1.20
N VAL A 30 24.38 -31.17 1.37
CA VAL A 30 24.05 -32.59 1.48
C VAL A 30 22.99 -32.89 0.42
N GLU A 31 23.40 -33.70 -0.53
CA GLU A 31 22.63 -34.25 -1.64
C GLU A 31 21.63 -35.30 -1.13
N LYS A 32 20.38 -35.25 -1.57
CA LYS A 32 19.51 -36.42 -1.56
C LYS A 32 18.52 -36.41 -2.72
N VAL A 33 18.62 -37.51 -3.45
CA VAL A 33 17.97 -37.91 -4.71
C VAL A 33 16.54 -38.40 -4.48
N ASP A 34 15.68 -37.96 -5.40
CA ASP A 34 14.44 -38.49 -5.99
C ASP A 34 13.45 -39.36 -5.18
N ALA A 35 12.17 -38.94 -5.26
CA ALA A 35 11.05 -39.86 -5.38
C ALA A 35 9.92 -39.20 -6.20
N GLU A 36 9.60 -39.85 -7.32
CA GLU A 36 8.48 -39.62 -8.23
C GLU A 36 7.12 -39.41 -7.52
N SER A 37 6.29 -38.53 -8.08
CA SER A 37 4.83 -38.67 -7.94
C SER A 37 4.12 -38.25 -9.22
N GLU A 38 3.31 -39.19 -9.70
CA GLU A 38 2.46 -39.21 -10.89
C GLU A 38 1.63 -37.94 -11.15
N SER A 39 1.54 -37.62 -12.44
CA SER A 39 0.66 -36.66 -13.08
C SER A 39 -0.81 -37.11 -13.08
N ALA A 40 -1.71 -36.22 -12.69
CA ALA A 40 -3.12 -36.29 -13.06
C ALA A 40 -3.52 -34.95 -13.70
N ASP A 41 -3.79 -35.01 -15.01
CA ASP A 41 -4.23 -33.91 -15.86
C ASP A 41 -5.57 -33.33 -15.40
N SER A 42 -5.64 -32.01 -15.25
CA SER A 42 -6.89 -31.26 -15.39
C SER A 42 -6.64 -30.02 -16.24
N GLU A 43 -7.05 -30.13 -17.50
CA GLU A 43 -6.93 -29.15 -18.56
C GLU A 43 -7.91 -27.97 -18.33
N TYR A 44 -7.39 -26.83 -17.90
CA TYR A 44 -8.02 -25.52 -17.99
C TYR A 44 -6.97 -24.55 -18.56
N PRO A 45 -7.29 -23.70 -19.56
CA PRO A 45 -6.30 -22.82 -20.16
C PRO A 45 -5.90 -21.73 -19.16
N ASP A 46 -4.72 -21.90 -18.58
CA ASP A 46 -4.10 -20.93 -17.68
C ASP A 46 -3.98 -19.56 -18.35
N ALA A 47 -4.37 -18.53 -17.61
CA ALA A 47 -3.96 -17.17 -17.94
C ALA A 47 -2.43 -17.15 -17.98
N PRO A 48 -1.78 -16.53 -18.98
CA PRO A 48 -0.33 -16.55 -19.07
C PRO A 48 0.24 -15.91 -17.79
N SER A 49 0.88 -16.74 -16.96
CA SER A 49 1.63 -16.30 -15.80
C SER A 49 2.67 -15.30 -16.28
N LEU A 50 2.65 -14.09 -15.72
CA LEU A 50 3.48 -12.96 -16.13
C LEU A 50 5.01 -13.21 -16.00
N CYS A 51 5.44 -14.36 -15.45
CA CYS A 51 6.82 -14.64 -15.09
C CYS A 51 7.36 -16.00 -15.55
N LEU A 52 6.60 -16.83 -16.27
CA LEU A 52 7.18 -18.05 -16.87
C LEU A 52 7.75 -17.70 -18.24
N HIS A 53 9.08 -17.58 -18.30
CA HIS A 53 9.81 -17.74 -19.55
C HIS A 53 10.37 -19.16 -19.55
N GLU A 54 9.75 -20.06 -20.31
CA GLU A 54 10.30 -21.39 -20.52
C GLU A 54 11.38 -21.24 -21.60
N SER A 55 12.64 -21.02 -21.18
CA SER A 55 13.75 -20.98 -22.13
C SER A 55 13.97 -22.39 -22.67
N GLN A 56 13.93 -22.55 -24.00
CA GLN A 56 14.07 -23.86 -24.66
C GLN A 56 15.53 -24.33 -24.80
N GLU A 57 16.50 -23.66 -24.15
CA GLU A 57 17.92 -24.04 -24.22
C GLU A 57 18.56 -24.14 -22.83
N ASN A 58 19.06 -25.32 -22.50
CA ASN A 58 19.72 -25.64 -21.22
C ASN A 58 21.15 -25.08 -21.15
N THR A 59 21.27 -23.76 -21.01
CA THR A 59 22.58 -23.11 -20.77
C THR A 59 22.71 -22.73 -19.29
N VAL A 60 23.90 -22.89 -18.70
CA VAL A 60 24.17 -22.53 -17.28
C VAL A 60 23.86 -21.04 -17.00
N LEU A 61 23.98 -20.19 -18.03
CA LEU A 61 23.62 -18.78 -17.98
C LEU A 61 22.10 -18.56 -17.85
N ASP A 62 21.31 -19.37 -18.56
CA ASP A 62 19.85 -19.34 -18.51
C ASP A 62 19.34 -19.93 -17.19
N SER A 63 20.01 -20.95 -16.63
CA SER A 63 19.69 -21.46 -15.30
C SER A 63 19.99 -20.43 -14.20
N ALA A 64 21.05 -19.63 -14.35
CA ALA A 64 21.36 -18.53 -13.42
C ALA A 64 20.36 -17.38 -13.59
N TYR A 65 19.96 -17.07 -14.82
CA TYR A 65 18.92 -16.09 -15.13
C TYR A 65 17.56 -16.53 -14.55
N ASP A 66 17.15 -17.78 -14.77
CA ASP A 66 15.90 -18.34 -14.23
C ASP A 66 15.94 -18.50 -12.72
N TYR A 67 17.09 -18.84 -12.12
CA TYR A 67 17.25 -18.88 -10.67
C TYR A 67 17.13 -17.48 -10.05
N ILE A 68 17.78 -16.47 -10.63
CA ILE A 68 17.68 -15.08 -10.18
C ILE A 68 16.28 -14.53 -10.42
N ASN A 69 15.66 -14.81 -11.58
CA ASN A 69 14.33 -14.34 -11.93
C ASN A 69 13.25 -15.00 -11.06
N THR A 70 13.37 -16.30 -10.78
CA THR A 70 12.47 -17.00 -9.84
C THR A 70 12.66 -16.49 -8.41
N LYS A 71 13.89 -16.25 -7.96
CA LYS A 71 14.17 -15.72 -6.60
C LYS A 71 13.86 -14.24 -6.43
N MET A 72 13.86 -13.45 -7.49
CA MET A 72 13.47 -12.03 -7.48
C MET A 72 11.96 -11.83 -7.75
N CYS A 73 11.31 -12.72 -8.50
CA CYS A 73 9.87 -12.70 -8.73
C CYS A 73 9.05 -13.32 -7.58
N GLU A 74 9.54 -14.34 -6.88
CA GLU A 74 8.84 -14.95 -5.72
C GLU A 74 8.49 -13.91 -4.63
N PRO A 75 9.43 -13.03 -4.20
CA PRO A 75 9.12 -11.97 -3.26
C PRO A 75 8.14 -10.93 -3.78
N ALA A 76 8.29 -10.52 -5.04
CA ALA A 76 7.44 -9.49 -5.65
C ALA A 76 5.98 -9.96 -5.80
N LEU A 77 5.76 -11.25 -6.11
CA LEU A 77 4.44 -11.85 -6.25
C LEU A 77 3.81 -12.22 -4.89
N TRP A 78 4.58 -12.73 -3.92
CA TRP A 78 4.07 -12.98 -2.57
C TRP A 78 3.75 -11.67 -1.84
N PHE A 79 4.53 -10.62 -2.06
CA PHE A 79 4.30 -9.31 -1.48
C PHE A 79 2.94 -8.72 -1.94
N ASP A 80 2.58 -8.91 -3.21
CA ASP A 80 1.29 -8.50 -3.76
C ASP A 80 0.11 -9.37 -3.25
N ASP A 81 0.31 -10.66 -2.94
CA ASP A 81 -0.74 -11.57 -2.43
C ASP A 81 -0.89 -11.55 -0.89
N PHE A 82 0.17 -11.29 -0.12
CA PHE A 82 0.11 -11.24 1.35
C PHE A 82 -0.37 -9.90 1.87
N PHE A 83 -0.02 -8.81 1.19
CA PHE A 83 -0.45 -7.47 1.56
C PHE A 83 -1.68 -6.99 0.81
N VAL A 84 -2.11 -7.69 -0.27
CA VAL A 84 -3.19 -7.31 -1.20
C VAL A 84 -3.54 -5.85 -1.05
N ASP A 85 -2.65 -4.96 -1.44
CA ASP A 85 -2.98 -3.54 -1.37
C ASP A 85 -4.18 -3.32 -2.30
N ASP A 86 -4.98 -2.27 -2.09
CA ASP A 86 -6.09 -1.95 -2.97
C ASP A 86 -5.65 -1.87 -4.45
N ARG A 87 -4.35 -1.65 -4.67
CA ARG A 87 -3.62 -1.75 -5.94
C ARG A 87 -3.80 -3.08 -6.68
N VAL A 88 -3.80 -4.23 -6.00
CA VAL A 88 -3.91 -5.56 -6.62
C VAL A 88 -5.37 -5.89 -6.94
N THR A 89 -6.29 -5.53 -6.04
CA THR A 89 -7.74 -5.72 -6.25
C THR A 89 -8.33 -4.71 -7.24
N ASP A 90 -7.74 -3.53 -7.38
CA ASP A 90 -8.08 -2.55 -8.42
C ASP A 90 -7.74 -3.07 -9.82
N ASP A 91 -6.73 -3.94 -9.92
CA ASP A 91 -6.11 -4.41 -11.17
C ASP A 91 -6.61 -5.76 -11.62
N ALA A 92 -7.24 -6.48 -10.70
CA ALA A 92 -7.96 -7.69 -10.95
C ALA A 92 -8.93 -7.51 -12.13
N ARG A 93 -8.57 -8.11 -13.26
CA ARG A 93 -9.28 -8.00 -14.55
C ARG A 93 -10.62 -8.72 -14.51
N ALA A 94 -10.78 -9.69 -13.62
CA ALA A 94 -12.00 -10.40 -13.31
C ALA A 94 -11.94 -10.80 -11.84
N GLY A 95 -13.05 -10.67 -11.12
CA GLY A 95 -13.16 -11.21 -9.78
C GLY A 95 -14.14 -10.50 -8.86
N THR A 96 -14.46 -11.17 -7.76
CA THR A 96 -15.15 -10.59 -6.61
C THR A 96 -14.15 -10.48 -5.48
N SER A 97 -13.99 -9.29 -4.91
CA SER A 97 -13.14 -9.06 -3.75
C SER A 97 -13.96 -8.47 -2.61
N VAL A 98 -13.86 -9.06 -1.42
CA VAL A 98 -14.46 -8.52 -0.19
C VAL A 98 -13.36 -8.42 0.85
N ARG A 99 -13.14 -7.21 1.33
CA ARG A 99 -12.21 -6.88 2.40
C ARG A 99 -12.97 -6.21 3.51
N TRP A 100 -12.88 -6.78 4.71
CA TRP A 100 -13.50 -6.24 5.90
C TRP A 100 -12.45 -6.11 7.00
N LYS A 101 -12.16 -4.86 7.39
CA LYS A 101 -11.22 -4.53 8.47
C LYS A 101 -12.02 -4.07 9.70
N ASN A 102 -11.68 -4.62 10.85
CA ASN A 102 -12.19 -4.20 12.16
C ASN A 102 -11.01 -3.76 13.01
N ASP A 103 -10.93 -2.48 13.30
CA ASP A 103 -9.82 -1.83 14.01
C ASP A 103 -10.27 -1.54 15.44
N PHE A 104 -9.63 -2.20 16.39
CA PHE A 104 -9.78 -1.99 17.83
C PHE A 104 -8.61 -1.13 18.27
N ILE A 105 -8.86 0.17 18.48
CA ILE A 105 -7.82 1.19 18.66
C ILE A 105 -7.84 1.62 20.12
N TYR A 106 -6.68 1.55 20.78
CA TYR A 106 -6.48 2.19 22.07
C TYR A 106 -5.60 3.41 21.89
N VAL A 107 -6.10 4.58 22.30
CA VAL A 107 -5.40 5.86 22.23
C VAL A 107 -5.08 6.33 23.64
N GLU A 108 -3.80 6.60 23.89
CA GLU A 108 -3.37 7.15 25.18
C GLU A 108 -4.08 8.48 25.46
N GLY A 109 -4.65 8.63 26.67
CA GLY A 109 -5.40 9.82 27.07
C GLY A 109 -6.86 9.90 26.57
N LYS A 110 -7.22 9.26 25.44
CA LYS A 110 -8.59 9.28 24.88
C LYS A 110 -9.40 8.01 25.14
N GLY A 111 -8.74 6.86 25.26
CA GLY A 111 -9.38 5.58 25.57
C GLY A 111 -9.55 4.67 24.35
N PHE A 112 -10.65 3.91 24.32
CA PHE A 112 -10.88 2.86 23.32
C PHE A 112 -11.82 3.34 22.20
N GLU A 113 -11.40 3.14 20.95
CA GLU A 113 -12.13 3.46 19.74
C GLU A 113 -12.30 2.20 18.87
N PHE A 114 -13.41 2.11 18.15
CA PHE A 114 -13.68 1.02 17.23
C PHE A 114 -14.04 1.56 15.86
N GLU A 115 -13.33 1.09 14.84
CA GLU A 115 -13.61 1.44 13.44
C GLU A 115 -13.81 0.18 12.61
N THR A 116 -14.82 0.17 11.74
CA THR A 116 -15.05 -0.92 10.78
C THR A 116 -15.05 -0.37 9.36
N ARG A 117 -14.37 -1.08 8.45
CA ARG A 117 -14.31 -0.74 7.03
C ARG A 117 -14.62 -1.94 6.17
N LEU A 118 -15.58 -1.78 5.27
CA LEU A 118 -15.97 -2.82 4.33
C LEU A 118 -15.78 -2.32 2.91
N ASN A 119 -14.85 -2.95 2.19
CA ASN A 119 -14.61 -2.76 0.77
C ASN A 119 -15.04 -4.03 0.03
N ALA A 120 -16.13 -3.95 -0.72
CA ALA A 120 -16.63 -5.04 -1.55
C ALA A 120 -16.68 -4.59 -3.02
N ARG A 121 -16.13 -5.41 -3.91
CA ARG A 121 -16.20 -5.19 -5.35
C ARG A 121 -16.71 -6.47 -5.98
N VAL A 122 -17.84 -6.36 -6.66
CA VAL A 122 -18.52 -7.49 -7.27
C VAL A 122 -18.66 -7.23 -8.75
N ARG A 123 -18.25 -8.21 -9.56
CA ARG A 123 -18.53 -8.17 -10.98
C ARG A 123 -20.02 -8.42 -11.23
N ILE A 124 -20.64 -7.62 -12.09
CA ILE A 124 -22.04 -7.82 -12.47
C ILE A 124 -22.14 -9.00 -13.45
N PRO A 125 -22.87 -10.09 -13.12
CA PRO A 125 -23.09 -11.20 -14.03
C PRO A 125 -23.83 -10.74 -15.28
N LYS A 126 -23.46 -11.26 -16.46
CA LYS A 126 -24.05 -10.93 -17.79
C LYS A 126 -23.79 -9.51 -18.32
N ALA A 127 -23.10 -8.64 -17.57
CA ALA A 127 -22.62 -7.36 -18.09
C ALA A 127 -21.21 -7.48 -18.73
N THR A 128 -20.78 -6.43 -19.43
CA THR A 128 -19.42 -6.30 -19.96
C THR A 128 -18.39 -6.49 -18.84
N ARG A 129 -17.27 -7.18 -19.10
CA ARG A 129 -16.20 -7.42 -18.10
C ARG A 129 -15.62 -6.14 -17.46
N LYS A 130 -15.93 -4.99 -18.04
CA LYS A 130 -15.50 -3.65 -17.63
C LYS A 130 -16.39 -3.01 -16.56
N LEU A 131 -17.59 -3.55 -16.30
CA LEU A 131 -18.55 -2.97 -15.35
C LEU A 131 -18.54 -3.73 -14.02
N LYS A 132 -18.32 -3.00 -12.92
CA LYS A 132 -18.19 -3.53 -11.56
C LYS A 132 -19.09 -2.75 -10.59
N LEU A 133 -19.74 -3.45 -9.68
CA LEU A 133 -20.42 -2.84 -8.53
C LEU A 133 -19.42 -2.74 -7.38
N THR A 134 -19.27 -1.57 -6.80
CA THR A 134 -18.28 -1.29 -5.74
C THR A 134 -18.98 -0.69 -4.53
N PHE A 135 -18.76 -1.26 -3.36
CA PHE A 135 -19.08 -0.69 -2.06
C PHE A 135 -17.77 -0.44 -1.35
N GLU A 136 -17.34 0.80 -1.26
CA GLU A 136 -16.04 1.14 -0.66
C GLU A 136 -16.13 2.48 0.04
N ASN A 137 -15.21 2.71 0.99
CA ASN A 137 -15.04 4.04 1.56
C ASN A 137 -14.49 5.01 0.51
N GLU A 138 -14.83 6.29 0.62
CA GLU A 138 -14.41 7.29 -0.37
C GLU A 138 -12.89 7.61 -0.30
N ALA A 139 -12.30 7.43 0.88
CA ALA A 139 -10.87 7.48 1.12
C ALA A 139 -10.10 6.36 0.39
N ASP A 140 -8.89 6.63 -0.10
CA ASP A 140 -7.97 5.56 -0.51
C ASP A 140 -7.37 4.96 0.79
N ASP A 141 -7.69 3.70 1.11
CA ASP A 141 -7.28 3.08 2.39
C ASP A 141 -5.76 3.13 2.60
N ARG A 142 -4.95 3.11 1.53
CA ARG A 142 -3.48 3.24 1.63
C ARG A 142 -3.08 4.62 2.11
N ILE A 143 -3.67 5.67 1.53
CA ILE A 143 -3.40 7.04 1.95
C ILE A 143 -3.88 7.23 3.38
N ARG A 144 -5.06 6.70 3.71
CA ARG A 144 -5.62 6.82 5.05
C ARG A 144 -4.82 6.06 6.12
N ASP A 145 -4.36 4.85 5.83
CA ASP A 145 -3.55 4.06 6.77
C ASP A 145 -2.15 4.68 6.98
N LEU A 146 -1.56 5.29 5.94
CA LEU A 146 -0.25 5.94 6.05
C LEU A 146 -0.34 7.38 6.62
N PHE A 147 -1.45 8.08 6.37
CA PHE A 147 -1.72 9.46 6.76
C PHE A 147 -3.10 9.58 7.42
N PRO A 148 -3.26 9.10 8.67
CA PRO A 148 -4.57 9.02 9.34
C PRO A 148 -5.20 10.39 9.63
N ASP A 149 -4.41 11.47 9.62
CA ASP A 149 -4.89 12.84 9.86
C ASP A 149 -5.29 13.59 8.57
N SER A 150 -5.25 12.91 7.42
CA SER A 150 -5.81 13.44 6.17
C SER A 150 -7.34 13.58 6.28
N THR A 151 -7.92 14.59 5.63
CA THR A 151 -9.36 14.92 5.73
C THR A 151 -10.29 13.98 4.96
N ASP A 152 -9.89 12.74 4.75
CA ASP A 152 -10.68 11.83 3.93
C ASP A 152 -11.94 11.34 4.67
N ASP A 153 -13.10 11.52 4.02
CA ASP A 153 -14.39 11.05 4.52
C ASP A 153 -14.37 9.52 4.74
N THR A 154 -14.86 9.09 5.91
CA THR A 154 -15.04 7.67 6.26
C THR A 154 -16.36 7.09 5.73
N LYS A 155 -17.10 7.84 4.90
CA LYS A 155 -18.39 7.41 4.36
C LYS A 155 -18.20 6.26 3.38
N SER A 156 -18.88 5.16 3.64
CA SER A 156 -19.01 4.05 2.70
C SER A 156 -20.03 4.39 1.63
N THR A 157 -19.65 4.25 0.37
CA THR A 157 -20.52 4.62 -0.75
C THR A 157 -20.64 3.47 -1.73
N LEU A 158 -21.89 3.12 -2.08
CA LEU A 158 -22.18 2.19 -3.15
C LEU A 158 -22.07 2.93 -4.50
N GLY A 159 -21.33 2.36 -5.43
CA GLY A 159 -21.07 2.93 -6.73
C GLY A 159 -20.94 1.89 -7.84
N LEU A 160 -21.08 2.36 -9.06
CA LEU A 160 -20.90 1.61 -10.29
C LEU A 160 -19.61 2.10 -10.97
N ARG A 161 -18.66 1.20 -11.15
CA ARG A 161 -17.36 1.47 -11.75
C ARG A 161 -17.28 0.87 -13.15
N TYR A 162 -16.79 1.67 -14.09
CA TYR A 162 -16.51 1.28 -15.47
C TYR A 162 -15.02 1.44 -15.77
N ASP A 163 -14.35 0.32 -16.02
CA ASP A 163 -12.94 0.25 -16.40
C ASP A 163 -12.80 0.48 -17.91
N TRP A 164 -12.57 1.74 -18.31
CA TRP A 164 -12.51 2.15 -19.71
C TRP A 164 -11.24 1.65 -20.39
N ILE A 165 -10.09 1.86 -19.75
CA ILE A 165 -8.77 1.45 -20.21
C ILE A 165 -8.16 0.54 -19.15
N VAL A 166 -7.75 -0.67 -19.55
CA VAL A 166 -7.01 -1.61 -18.70
C VAL A 166 -5.89 -2.19 -19.54
N LYS A 167 -4.69 -1.63 -19.37
CA LYS A 167 -3.44 -2.09 -19.98
C LYS A 167 -2.48 -2.53 -18.87
N SER A 168 -1.38 -3.18 -19.24
CA SER A 168 -0.35 -3.61 -18.28
C SER A 168 0.25 -2.45 -17.47
N ARG A 169 0.43 -1.28 -18.09
CA ARG A 169 1.06 -0.11 -17.47
C ARG A 169 0.12 1.06 -17.22
N SER A 170 -1.10 1.03 -17.75
CA SER A 170 -2.04 2.14 -17.59
C SER A 170 -3.47 1.66 -17.39
N SER A 171 -4.19 2.36 -16.53
CA SER A 171 -5.59 2.11 -16.29
C SER A 171 -6.35 3.42 -16.16
N PHE A 172 -7.54 3.45 -16.73
CA PHE A 172 -8.47 4.56 -16.58
C PHE A 172 -9.85 3.99 -16.26
N ASN A 173 -10.42 4.43 -15.15
CA ASN A 173 -11.76 4.05 -14.75
C ASN A 173 -12.58 5.27 -14.36
N ILE A 174 -13.90 5.12 -14.50
CA ILE A 174 -14.89 6.09 -14.08
C ILE A 174 -15.83 5.38 -13.12
N LYS A 175 -16.10 5.99 -11.96
CA LYS A 175 -17.03 5.50 -10.96
C LYS A 175 -18.12 6.52 -10.74
N VAL A 176 -19.37 6.07 -10.66
CA VAL A 176 -20.53 6.89 -10.29
C VAL A 176 -21.13 6.31 -9.02
N THR A 177 -21.45 7.15 -8.06
CA THR A 177 -21.94 6.75 -6.73
C THR A 177 -23.42 7.04 -6.55
N LEU A 178 -24.10 6.27 -5.67
CA LEU A 178 -25.52 6.46 -5.36
C LEU A 178 -25.81 7.75 -4.59
N HIS A 179 -24.89 8.17 -3.71
CA HIS A 179 -24.85 9.56 -3.27
C HIS A 179 -24.27 10.35 -4.45
N PRO A 180 -25.00 11.32 -5.04
CA PRO A 180 -24.68 11.89 -6.33
C PRO A 180 -23.23 12.38 -6.35
N GLY A 181 -22.41 11.62 -7.07
CA GLY A 181 -20.98 11.80 -7.10
C GLY A 181 -20.37 11.00 -8.25
N ALA A 182 -19.27 11.51 -8.77
CA ALA A 182 -18.55 10.92 -9.87
C ALA A 182 -17.06 11.01 -9.61
N GLN A 183 -16.33 9.99 -10.04
CA GLN A 183 -14.89 9.93 -9.88
C GLN A 183 -14.26 9.38 -11.15
N ALA A 184 -13.19 10.02 -11.59
CA ALA A 184 -12.31 9.52 -12.62
C ALA A 184 -10.95 9.23 -12.00
N ARG A 185 -10.40 8.05 -12.26
CA ARG A 185 -9.07 7.66 -11.80
C ARG A 185 -8.23 7.21 -12.96
N TYR A 186 -7.13 7.92 -13.18
CA TYR A 186 -6.08 7.53 -14.10
C TYR A 186 -4.87 7.03 -13.31
N ARG A 187 -4.27 5.95 -13.77
CA ARG A 187 -3.03 5.44 -13.19
C ARG A 187 -2.08 5.01 -14.29
N TYR A 188 -0.81 5.30 -14.06
CA TYR A 188 0.29 4.89 -14.91
C TYR A 188 1.42 4.29 -14.06
N THR A 189 1.97 3.17 -14.50
CA THR A 189 3.08 2.48 -13.84
C THR A 189 4.25 2.39 -14.82
N TYR A 190 5.38 2.92 -14.38
CA TYR A 190 6.61 3.01 -15.15
C TYR A 190 7.71 2.16 -14.49
N PRO A 191 8.16 1.08 -15.14
CA PRO A 191 9.32 0.32 -14.67
C PRO A 191 10.59 1.10 -15.00
N PHE A 192 11.25 1.69 -14.00
CA PHE A 192 12.53 2.37 -14.19
C PHE A 192 13.66 1.34 -14.38
N THR A 193 13.60 0.26 -13.61
CA THR A 193 14.49 -0.91 -13.68
C THR A 193 13.68 -2.17 -13.37
N ASP A 194 14.30 -3.34 -13.43
CA ASP A 194 13.66 -4.61 -13.04
C ASP A 194 13.35 -4.69 -11.54
N SER A 195 13.95 -3.82 -10.72
CA SER A 195 13.76 -3.76 -9.27
C SER A 195 13.09 -2.47 -8.80
N THR A 196 12.79 -1.52 -9.71
CA THR A 196 12.29 -0.20 -9.36
C THR A 196 11.11 0.21 -10.23
N TYR A 197 9.98 0.52 -9.60
CA TYR A 197 8.75 0.86 -10.27
C TYR A 197 8.19 2.17 -9.74
N GLY A 198 7.95 3.11 -10.64
CA GLY A 198 7.21 4.33 -10.35
C GLY A 198 5.73 4.16 -10.66
N ARG A 199 4.86 4.71 -9.83
CA ARG A 199 3.41 4.72 -10.05
C ARG A 199 2.87 6.12 -9.84
N PHE A 200 2.25 6.64 -10.89
CA PHE A 200 1.51 7.88 -10.86
C PHE A 200 0.01 7.56 -10.83
N THR A 201 -0.70 8.14 -9.87
CA THR A 201 -2.16 8.04 -9.77
C THR A 201 -2.77 9.43 -9.71
N GLN A 202 -3.67 9.74 -10.63
CA GLN A 202 -4.49 10.94 -10.61
C GLN A 202 -5.95 10.55 -10.37
N LYS A 203 -6.52 11.07 -9.30
CA LYS A 203 -7.93 10.96 -8.94
C LYS A 203 -8.56 12.35 -9.09
N ILE A 204 -9.68 12.43 -9.79
CA ILE A 204 -10.53 13.63 -9.83
C ILE A 204 -11.91 13.16 -9.43
N TYR A 205 -12.55 13.89 -8.52
CA TYR A 205 -13.86 13.50 -8.01
C TYR A 205 -14.75 14.72 -7.79
N GLN A 206 -16.04 14.49 -7.98
CA GLN A 206 -17.13 15.39 -7.64
C GLN A 206 -17.98 14.65 -6.62
N LYS A 207 -18.11 15.22 -5.43
CA LYS A 207 -19.11 14.87 -4.41
C LYS A 207 -20.28 15.84 -4.53
N GLU A 208 -21.29 15.67 -3.68
CA GLU A 208 -22.50 16.49 -3.69
C GLU A 208 -22.21 18.00 -3.57
N LYS A 209 -21.24 18.39 -2.74
CA LYS A 209 -20.88 19.79 -2.50
C LYS A 209 -19.44 20.14 -2.84
N ASP A 210 -18.59 19.14 -3.01
CA ASP A 210 -17.15 19.34 -3.10
C ASP A 210 -16.56 18.72 -4.36
N THR A 211 -15.71 19.48 -5.05
CA THR A 211 -14.88 18.99 -6.15
C THR A 211 -13.46 18.86 -5.63
N GLY A 212 -12.83 17.73 -5.87
CA GLY A 212 -11.46 17.54 -5.46
C GLY A 212 -10.62 16.76 -6.44
N SER A 213 -9.32 16.86 -6.23
CA SER A 213 -8.33 16.09 -6.96
C SER A 213 -7.27 15.58 -5.99
N THR A 214 -6.82 14.36 -6.23
CA THR A 214 -5.73 13.75 -5.48
C THR A 214 -4.70 13.23 -6.47
N THR A 215 -3.48 13.71 -6.33
CA THR A 215 -2.33 13.23 -7.09
C THR A 215 -1.46 12.41 -6.14
N SER A 216 -1.09 11.21 -6.53
CA SER A 216 -0.20 10.34 -5.75
C SER A 216 0.94 9.83 -6.61
N LEU A 217 2.13 9.80 -6.02
CA LEU A 217 3.38 9.32 -6.61
C LEU A 217 3.98 8.29 -5.66
N ASP A 218 4.01 7.04 -6.11
CA ASP A 218 4.64 5.96 -5.37
C ASP A 218 5.91 5.51 -6.12
N LEU A 219 6.99 5.31 -5.38
CA LEU A 219 8.23 4.72 -5.89
C LEU A 219 8.54 3.47 -5.08
N ASP A 220 8.43 2.31 -5.71
CA ASP A 220 8.72 1.00 -5.12
C ASP A 220 10.11 0.56 -5.56
N HIS A 221 10.93 0.12 -4.61
CA HIS A 221 12.27 -0.39 -4.86
C HIS A 221 12.52 -1.67 -4.04
N THR A 222 12.84 -2.76 -4.71
CA THR A 222 13.24 -4.02 -4.08
C THR A 222 14.70 -3.91 -3.63
N LEU A 223 14.93 -3.81 -2.32
CA LEU A 223 16.27 -3.72 -1.73
C LEU A 223 16.95 -5.09 -1.70
N THR A 224 16.19 -6.12 -1.35
CA THR A 224 16.60 -7.53 -1.31
C THR A 224 15.35 -8.39 -1.49
N ASP A 225 15.53 -9.71 -1.61
CA ASP A 225 14.42 -10.67 -1.69
C ASP A 225 13.45 -10.61 -0.48
N ASN A 226 13.86 -10.03 0.65
CA ASN A 226 13.01 -9.93 1.84
C ASN A 226 12.58 -8.50 2.17
N PHE A 227 13.10 -7.49 1.45
CA PHE A 227 12.87 -6.09 1.80
C PHE A 227 12.47 -5.27 0.58
N VAL A 228 11.29 -4.65 0.66
CA VAL A 228 10.79 -3.72 -0.34
C VAL A 228 10.59 -2.36 0.32
N LEU A 229 11.21 -1.33 -0.25
CA LEU A 229 11.03 0.04 0.20
C LEU A 229 10.04 0.75 -0.74
N ARG A 230 9.03 1.38 -0.16
CA ARG A 230 8.10 2.27 -0.86
C ARG A 230 8.27 3.69 -0.36
N TRP A 231 8.38 4.63 -1.28
CA TRP A 231 8.22 6.04 -1.01
C TRP A 231 6.93 6.56 -1.63
N THR A 232 6.01 7.00 -0.79
CA THR A 232 4.68 7.49 -1.18
C THR A 232 4.62 8.99 -0.97
N ASN A 233 4.16 9.72 -1.98
CA ASN A 233 3.86 11.14 -1.88
C ASN A 233 2.44 11.38 -2.38
N PHE A 234 1.70 12.27 -1.73
CA PHE A 234 0.42 12.70 -2.26
C PHE A 234 0.20 14.20 -2.07
N ALA A 235 -0.62 14.74 -2.96
CA ALA A 235 -1.17 16.09 -2.88
C ALA A 235 -2.68 16.01 -3.11
N LYS A 236 -3.46 16.60 -2.21
CA LYS A 236 -4.92 16.70 -2.30
C LYS A 236 -5.31 18.17 -2.36
N PHE A 237 -6.20 18.49 -3.29
CA PHE A 237 -6.85 19.78 -3.45
C PHE A 237 -8.35 19.54 -3.44
N GLU A 238 -9.11 20.30 -2.65
CA GLU A 238 -10.57 20.14 -2.52
C GLU A 238 -11.22 21.51 -2.40
N SER A 239 -12.38 21.72 -3.02
CA SER A 239 -13.04 23.04 -3.05
C SER A 239 -13.48 23.55 -1.69
N SER A 240 -13.70 22.66 -0.71
CA SER A 240 -14.02 23.01 0.67
C SER A 240 -12.82 23.57 1.45
N PHE A 241 -11.61 23.44 0.93
CA PHE A 241 -10.38 23.85 1.58
C PHE A 241 -9.54 24.74 0.66
N ASP A 242 -9.29 25.99 1.06
CA ASP A 242 -8.55 26.98 0.25
C ASP A 242 -7.02 26.73 0.17
N GLY A 243 -6.60 25.49 0.40
CA GLY A 243 -5.22 25.06 0.44
C GLY A 243 -4.99 23.68 -0.18
N ALA A 244 -3.79 23.16 0.05
CA ALA A 244 -3.40 21.82 -0.34
C ALA A 244 -3.04 21.01 0.90
N GLU A 245 -3.42 19.74 0.87
CA GLU A 245 -2.91 18.76 1.83
C GLU A 245 -1.81 17.97 1.15
N LEU A 246 -0.68 17.86 1.83
CA LEU A 246 0.51 17.22 1.32
C LEU A 246 0.92 16.13 2.31
N GLY A 247 1.33 14.98 1.78
CA GLY A 247 1.96 13.96 2.60
C GLY A 247 3.09 13.27 1.88
N THR A 248 4.09 12.87 2.66
CA THR A 248 5.22 12.06 2.20
C THR A 248 5.48 10.99 3.25
N GLY A 249 5.69 9.76 2.81
CA GLY A 249 5.88 8.64 3.71
C GLY A 249 6.74 7.54 3.11
N LEU A 250 7.51 6.91 3.97
CA LEU A 250 8.32 5.74 3.68
C LEU A 250 7.69 4.52 4.33
N THR A 251 7.62 3.44 3.57
CA THR A 251 7.15 2.14 4.05
C THR A 251 8.19 1.10 3.69
N LEU A 252 8.81 0.50 4.70
CA LEU A 252 9.70 -0.64 4.53
C LEU A 252 8.94 -1.91 4.88
N TYR A 253 8.75 -2.74 3.88
CA TYR A 253 8.15 -4.05 4.04
C TYR A 253 9.23 -5.09 4.25
N GLN A 254 9.05 -5.92 5.27
CA GLN A 254 9.92 -7.03 5.59
C GLN A 254 9.13 -8.34 5.53
N TYR A 255 9.56 -9.20 4.62
CA TYR A 255 9.11 -10.58 4.56
C TYR A 255 9.74 -11.39 5.70
N LEU A 256 8.92 -12.16 6.42
CA LEU A 256 9.40 -13.11 7.44
C LEU A 256 9.19 -14.56 7.01
N ASN A 257 7.97 -14.89 6.60
CA ASN A 257 7.57 -16.21 6.10
C ASN A 257 6.18 -16.12 5.44
N ASP A 258 5.71 -17.21 4.83
CA ASP A 258 4.45 -17.28 4.08
C ASP A 258 3.20 -16.78 4.84
N LYS A 259 3.27 -16.70 6.17
CA LYS A 259 2.15 -16.30 7.05
C LYS A 259 2.39 -14.99 7.77
N GLN A 260 3.60 -14.43 7.78
CA GLN A 260 3.97 -13.32 8.64
C GLN A 260 4.77 -12.26 7.90
N ALA A 261 4.49 -11.01 8.22
CA ALA A 261 5.27 -9.89 7.74
C ALA A 261 5.32 -8.74 8.75
N LEU A 262 6.39 -7.95 8.62
CA LEU A 262 6.55 -6.69 9.34
C LEU A 262 6.53 -5.54 8.34
N VAL A 263 5.92 -4.44 8.74
CA VAL A 263 5.89 -3.20 7.98
C VAL A 263 6.30 -2.07 8.90
N TYR A 264 7.30 -1.31 8.49
CA TYR A 264 7.77 -0.12 9.18
C TYR A 264 7.33 1.10 8.39
N GLU A 265 6.56 1.98 9.01
CA GLU A 265 5.98 3.15 8.38
C GLU A 265 6.50 4.41 9.07
N ALA A 266 6.93 5.38 8.27
CA ALA A 266 7.24 6.72 8.72
C ALA A 266 6.59 7.72 7.77
N SER A 267 5.78 8.64 8.27
CA SER A 267 5.07 9.59 7.42
C SER A 267 4.98 10.98 8.02
N LEU A 268 4.94 11.97 7.13
CA LEU A 268 4.74 13.37 7.43
C LEU A 268 3.51 13.83 6.65
N TYR A 269 2.64 14.57 7.32
CA TYR A 269 1.44 15.16 6.74
C TYR A 269 1.38 16.65 7.10
N GLY A 270 0.97 17.48 6.15
CA GLY A 270 0.91 18.92 6.34
C GLY A 270 -0.14 19.59 5.48
N ARG A 271 -0.50 20.81 5.89
CA ARG A 271 -1.47 21.67 5.21
C ARG A 271 -0.83 22.99 4.85
N THR A 272 -1.26 23.57 3.72
CA THR A 272 -0.69 24.85 3.26
C THR A 272 -1.44 26.08 3.75
N GLN A 273 -2.63 25.91 4.32
CA GLN A 273 -3.48 26.96 4.87
C GLN A 273 -3.95 26.60 6.29
N PRO A 274 -4.24 27.59 7.14
CA PRO A 274 -4.12 29.06 6.90
C PRO A 274 -2.68 29.59 6.91
N TYR A 275 -1.75 28.78 7.41
CA TYR A 275 -0.31 28.92 7.19
C TYR A 275 0.25 27.54 6.85
N ARG A 276 1.50 27.48 6.38
CA ARG A 276 2.16 26.20 6.09
C ARG A 276 2.65 25.58 7.38
N TYR A 277 2.11 24.44 7.76
CA TYR A 277 2.57 23.69 8.93
C TYR A 277 2.55 22.19 8.69
N LEU A 278 3.35 21.48 9.47
CA LEU A 278 3.34 20.03 9.55
C LEU A 278 2.26 19.64 10.56
N ALA A 279 1.16 19.11 10.05
CA ALA A 279 0.00 18.74 10.86
C ALA A 279 0.26 17.45 11.65
N SER A 280 0.99 16.49 11.06
CA SER A 280 1.38 15.30 11.81
C SER A 280 2.65 14.63 11.33
N GLN A 281 3.28 13.91 12.25
CA GLN A 281 4.43 13.05 12.04
C GLN A 281 4.14 11.71 12.69
N ARG A 282 4.15 10.63 11.91
CA ARG A 282 3.75 9.31 12.39
C ARG A 282 4.87 8.30 12.19
N LEU A 283 5.11 7.51 13.22
CA LEU A 283 5.91 6.29 13.15
C LEU A 283 5.04 5.11 13.58
N ALA A 284 5.03 4.05 12.78
CA ALA A 284 4.27 2.86 13.09
C ALA A 284 5.04 1.59 12.71
N VAL A 285 4.80 0.53 13.47
CA VAL A 285 5.25 -0.82 13.12
C VAL A 285 4.00 -1.69 13.06
N LYS A 286 3.78 -2.35 11.94
CA LYS A 286 2.64 -3.25 11.72
C LYS A 286 3.16 -4.66 11.60
N PHE A 287 2.76 -5.51 12.54
CA PHE A 287 2.96 -6.95 12.45
C PHE A 287 1.69 -7.58 11.92
N ARG A 288 1.75 -8.18 10.72
CA ARG A 288 0.63 -8.85 10.06
C ARG A 288 0.85 -10.35 10.06
N HIS A 289 -0.16 -11.11 10.47
CA HIS A 289 -0.09 -12.57 10.50
C HIS A 289 -1.39 -13.20 9.98
N ASN A 290 -1.27 -14.08 8.99
CA ASN A 290 -2.32 -14.93 8.47
C ASN A 290 -2.52 -16.15 9.40
N ILE A 291 -3.66 -16.20 10.11
CA ILE A 291 -3.96 -17.26 11.08
C ILE A 291 -5.22 -18.03 10.67
N TRP A 292 -5.26 -19.33 10.99
CA TRP A 292 -6.35 -20.30 10.72
C TRP A 292 -6.67 -20.59 9.26
N ARG A 293 -6.95 -19.57 8.44
CA ARG A 293 -7.41 -19.68 7.05
C ARG A 293 -6.76 -18.60 6.22
N LYS A 294 -6.45 -18.91 4.96
CA LYS A 294 -5.76 -18.00 4.03
C LYS A 294 -6.44 -16.62 3.88
N TRP A 295 -7.74 -16.52 4.16
CA TRP A 295 -8.54 -15.30 4.06
C TRP A 295 -8.62 -14.48 5.36
N PHE A 296 -8.02 -14.93 6.47
CA PHE A 296 -8.10 -14.24 7.77
C PHE A 296 -6.73 -13.79 8.24
N PHE A 297 -6.65 -12.52 8.62
CA PHE A 297 -5.43 -11.88 9.08
C PHE A 297 -5.71 -11.13 10.38
N TYR A 298 -4.73 -11.11 11.27
CA TYR A 298 -4.69 -10.15 12.36
C TYR A 298 -3.45 -9.27 12.22
N GLU A 299 -3.59 -8.01 12.58
CA GLU A 299 -2.49 -7.06 12.65
C GLU A 299 -2.40 -6.43 14.02
N VAL A 300 -1.18 -6.25 14.50
CA VAL A 300 -0.90 -5.45 15.70
C VAL A 300 -0.05 -4.26 15.26
N ILE A 301 -0.54 -3.06 15.53
CA ILE A 301 0.02 -1.80 15.03
C ILE A 301 0.24 -0.84 16.21
N PRO A 302 1.37 -0.94 16.91
CA PRO A 302 1.86 0.17 17.72
C PRO A 302 2.24 1.37 16.82
N GLU A 303 1.77 2.54 17.18
CA GLU A 303 2.13 3.79 16.51
C GLU A 303 2.27 4.94 17.51
N VAL A 304 3.12 5.88 17.14
CA VAL A 304 3.24 7.17 17.81
C VAL A 304 2.98 8.23 16.75
N ASN A 305 2.06 9.14 17.05
CA ASN A 305 1.72 10.24 16.19
C ASN A 305 1.92 11.56 16.93
N TRP A 306 2.77 12.42 16.38
CA TRP A 306 2.97 13.77 16.88
C TRP A 306 2.11 14.71 16.07
N LYS A 307 0.99 15.13 16.65
CA LYS A 307 0.04 16.02 16.00
C LYS A 307 0.29 17.45 16.41
N GLU A 308 0.13 18.36 15.47
CA GLU A 308 0.14 19.79 15.72
C GLU A 308 -1.17 20.36 15.16
N GLU A 309 -2.04 20.80 16.07
CA GLU A 309 -3.23 21.55 15.69
C GLU A 309 -2.91 23.04 15.60
N GLU A 310 -3.70 23.78 14.82
CA GLU A 310 -3.44 25.18 14.43
C GLU A 310 -3.18 26.13 15.63
N TYR A 311 -3.69 25.79 16.83
CA TYR A 311 -3.61 26.61 18.04
C TYR A 311 -3.17 25.86 19.31
N GLU A 312 -2.82 24.58 19.20
CA GLU A 312 -2.48 23.75 20.35
C GLU A 312 -1.02 23.30 20.32
N LYS A 313 -0.45 23.03 21.50
CA LYS A 313 0.90 22.48 21.57
C LYS A 313 0.89 21.09 20.98
N ARG A 314 2.02 20.71 20.38
CA ARG A 314 2.23 19.35 19.86
C ARG A 314 1.93 18.31 20.94
N GLU A 315 0.92 17.48 20.70
CA GLU A 315 0.57 16.37 21.56
C GLU A 315 1.16 15.09 20.98
N ASP A 316 1.85 14.34 21.84
CA ASP A 316 2.28 12.98 21.56
C ASP A 316 1.11 12.03 21.81
N GLU A 317 0.64 11.40 20.75
CA GLU A 317 -0.47 10.46 20.82
C GLU A 317 0.06 9.06 20.49
N THR A 318 0.26 8.27 21.54
CA THR A 318 0.56 6.84 21.38
C THR A 318 -0.74 6.09 21.11
N ARG A 319 -0.74 5.24 20.10
CA ARG A 319 -1.88 4.37 19.79
C ARG A 319 -1.43 2.92 19.62
N LEU A 320 -2.29 2.01 20.03
CA LEU A 320 -2.16 0.59 19.76
C LEU A 320 -3.42 0.11 19.06
N THR A 321 -3.27 -0.33 17.81
CA THR A 321 -4.38 -0.88 17.03
C THR A 321 -4.24 -2.38 16.90
N LEU A 322 -5.29 -3.11 17.26
CA LEU A 322 -5.50 -4.50 16.85
C LEU A 322 -6.47 -4.51 15.69
N ARG A 323 -6.01 -4.93 14.51
CA ARG A 323 -6.86 -5.07 13.32
C ARG A 323 -7.19 -6.53 13.08
N LEU A 324 -8.46 -6.83 12.88
CA LEU A 324 -8.92 -8.11 12.34
C LEU A 324 -9.37 -7.89 10.90
N GLU A 325 -8.69 -8.51 9.95
CA GLU A 325 -8.99 -8.40 8.53
C GLU A 325 -9.50 -9.73 7.97
N VAL A 326 -10.63 -9.66 7.28
CA VAL A 326 -11.18 -10.72 6.46
C VAL A 326 -11.01 -10.30 5.00
N LEU A 327 -10.27 -11.08 4.23
CA LEU A 327 -9.97 -10.81 2.84
C LEU A 327 -10.34 -12.03 1.99
N PHE A 328 -11.39 -11.86 1.19
CA PHE A 328 -11.81 -12.82 0.19
C PHE A 328 -11.56 -12.28 -1.20
N ASN A 329 -10.79 -13.01 -1.99
CA ASN A 329 -10.62 -12.75 -3.41
C ASN A 329 -10.99 -14.00 -4.19
N ASN A 330 -11.79 -13.83 -5.22
CA ASN A 330 -12.11 -14.86 -6.20
C ASN A 330 -11.91 -14.24 -7.57
N PHE A 331 -10.79 -14.56 -8.23
CA PHE A 331 -10.39 -13.98 -9.52
C PHE A 331 -10.78 -14.86 -10.70
#